data_AF-A0A1I2I916-F1
#
_entry.id   AF-A0A1I2I916-F1
#
_cell.length_a   1.000
_cell.length_b   1.000
_cell.length_c   1.000
_cell.angle_alpha   90.00
_cell.angle_beta   90.00
_cell.angle_gamma   90.00
#
_symmetry.space_group_name_H-M   'P 1'
#
loop_
_entity.id
_entity.type
_entity.pdbx_description
1 polymer ?
#
loop_
_entity_poly.entity_id
_entity_poly.type
_entity_poly.pdbx_seq_one_letter_code
_entity_poly.pdbx_strand_id
1 'polypeptide(L)'
;MSAVRPLMHAIQSRDLAAARAALKRDPTQATDPLPGGLSPLMFALYNGAAEIAELLKGFRPLDVFEAAASNDAHRVAALVSADPALLRAYSVDGWTALHLAAFMGARDSLLVLIGLGADLDAVSQNPMANTPMHAGIAGADGERLAPLLIALGANIQHVGGSGVTALHLAASRGFTALCRLLLNRGADRNARTEDGKTAAEIARDRGHLGTAAALELD
;
A
#
# COMPACT_ATOMS: atom_id res chain seq x y z
N MET A 1 -23.05 22.32 -8.03
CA MET A 1 -22.48 21.34 -8.99
C MET A 1 -20.99 21.29 -8.74
N SER A 2 -20.47 20.18 -8.21
CA SER A 2 -19.02 20.00 -8.01
C SER A 2 -18.34 20.22 -9.35
N ALA A 3 -17.45 21.22 -9.45
CA ALA A 3 -16.70 21.47 -10.67
C ALA A 3 -15.86 20.21 -10.95
N VAL A 4 -16.20 19.54 -12.04
CA VAL A 4 -15.41 18.44 -12.57
C VAL A 4 -13.96 18.90 -12.66
N ARG A 5 -13.07 18.33 -11.85
CA ARG A 5 -11.63 18.66 -11.86
C ARG A 5 -10.99 17.97 -13.07
N PRO A 6 -10.62 18.67 -14.15
CA PRO A 6 -10.14 18.03 -15.38
C PRO A 6 -8.89 17.19 -15.15
N LEU A 7 -8.03 17.56 -14.19
CA LEU A 7 -6.88 16.76 -13.80
C LEU A 7 -7.26 15.37 -13.28
N MET A 8 -8.37 15.24 -12.53
CA MET A 8 -8.77 13.95 -11.96
C MET A 8 -9.23 12.98 -13.04
N HIS A 9 -9.93 13.47 -14.06
CA HIS A 9 -10.24 12.65 -15.24
C HIS A 9 -8.99 12.25 -16.00
N ALA A 10 -8.05 13.18 -16.19
CA ALA A 10 -6.77 12.87 -16.84
C ALA A 10 -5.97 11.81 -16.05
N ILE A 11 -6.00 11.85 -14.71
CA ILE A 11 -5.39 10.82 -13.86
C ILE A 11 -6.07 9.46 -14.07
N GLN A 12 -7.41 9.41 -14.04
CA GLN A 12 -8.17 8.17 -14.22
C GLN A 12 -7.94 7.54 -15.60
N SER A 13 -7.85 8.36 -16.65
CA SER A 13 -7.55 7.90 -18.01
C SER A 13 -6.06 7.75 -18.28
N ARG A 14 -5.19 8.10 -17.31
CA ARG A 14 -3.73 8.13 -17.42
C ARG A 14 -3.23 8.95 -18.63
N ASP A 15 -3.94 10.03 -18.96
CA ASP A 15 -3.64 10.93 -20.08
C ASP A 15 -2.75 12.09 -19.62
N LEU A 16 -1.43 11.95 -19.83
CA LEU A 16 -0.46 12.96 -19.46
C LEU A 16 -0.65 14.28 -20.22
N ALA A 17 -1.09 14.24 -21.48
CA ALA A 17 -1.31 15.45 -22.27
C ALA A 17 -2.51 16.24 -21.73
N ALA A 18 -3.61 15.56 -21.42
CA ALA A 18 -4.77 16.17 -20.77
C ALA A 18 -4.41 16.71 -19.37
N ALA A 19 -3.60 15.99 -18.59
CA ALA A 19 -3.13 16.46 -17.29
C ALA A 19 -2.32 17.76 -17.41
N ARG A 20 -1.37 17.81 -18.36
CA ARG A 20 -0.61 19.04 -18.65
C ARG A 20 -1.50 20.19 -19.10
N ALA A 21 -2.49 19.92 -19.95
CA ALA A 21 -3.45 20.93 -20.40
C ALA A 21 -4.32 21.45 -19.25
N ALA A 22 -4.76 20.59 -18.34
CA ALA A 22 -5.51 20.96 -17.14
C ALA A 22 -4.65 21.85 -16.21
N LEU A 23 -3.42 21.42 -15.91
CA LEU A 23 -2.50 22.14 -15.04
C LEU A 23 -2.02 23.47 -15.62
N LYS A 24 -1.93 23.59 -16.95
CA LYS A 24 -1.64 24.86 -17.62
C LYS A 24 -2.78 25.87 -17.45
N ARG A 25 -4.04 25.39 -17.39
CA ARG A 25 -5.21 26.25 -17.20
C ARG A 25 -5.38 26.64 -15.73
N ASP A 26 -5.11 25.70 -14.83
CA ASP A 26 -5.26 25.89 -13.40
C ASP A 26 -4.28 24.99 -12.64
N PRO A 27 -3.15 25.53 -12.16
CA PRO A 27 -2.13 24.77 -11.46
C PRO A 27 -2.54 24.38 -10.03
N THR A 28 -3.56 25.02 -9.43
CA THR A 28 -3.98 24.67 -8.05
C THR A 28 -4.59 23.27 -7.99
N GLN A 29 -5.04 22.72 -9.14
CA GLN A 29 -5.45 21.33 -9.24
C GLN A 29 -4.35 20.33 -8.84
N ALA A 30 -3.07 20.69 -8.94
CA ALA A 30 -1.98 19.84 -8.47
C ALA A 30 -1.84 19.80 -6.95
N THR A 31 -2.31 20.83 -6.24
CA THR A 31 -2.02 21.04 -4.81
C THR A 31 -3.26 20.99 -3.93
N ASP A 32 -4.41 21.41 -4.44
CA ASP A 32 -5.64 21.50 -3.66
C ASP A 32 -6.17 20.09 -3.37
N PRO A 33 -6.33 19.72 -2.09
CA PRO A 33 -6.79 18.38 -1.74
C PRO A 33 -8.18 18.11 -2.32
N LEU A 34 -8.41 16.84 -2.61
CA LEU A 34 -9.71 16.31 -3.02
C LEU A 34 -10.67 16.28 -1.81
N PRO A 35 -11.99 16.17 -2.04
CA PRO A 35 -12.92 15.85 -0.97
C PRO A 35 -12.42 14.63 -0.17
N GLY A 36 -12.37 14.77 1.17
CA GLY A 36 -11.76 13.77 2.06
C GLY A 36 -10.27 13.99 2.37
N GLY A 37 -9.63 15.02 1.79
CA GLY A 37 -8.26 15.42 2.13
C GLY A 37 -7.16 14.73 1.32
N LEU A 38 -7.50 13.79 0.43
CA LEU A 38 -6.52 13.10 -0.41
C LEU A 38 -5.84 14.06 -1.39
N SER A 39 -4.51 14.03 -1.47
CA SER A 39 -3.78 14.88 -2.42
C SER A 39 -3.95 14.39 -3.87
N PRO A 40 -3.89 15.29 -4.85
CA PRO A 40 -3.83 14.93 -6.27
C PRO A 40 -2.71 13.94 -6.61
N LEU A 41 -1.55 14.05 -5.95
CA LEU A 41 -0.42 13.15 -6.13
C LEU A 41 -0.75 11.74 -5.62
N MET A 42 -1.28 11.60 -4.41
CA MET A 42 -1.70 10.29 -3.88
C MET A 42 -2.78 9.66 -4.76
N PHE A 43 -3.73 10.46 -5.26
CA PHE A 43 -4.73 9.99 -6.21
C PHE A 43 -4.09 9.47 -7.51
N ALA A 44 -3.09 10.17 -8.05
CA ALA A 44 -2.34 9.70 -9.22
C ALA A 44 -1.60 8.39 -8.96
N LEU A 45 -0.95 8.26 -7.80
CA LEU A 45 -0.24 7.03 -7.39
C LEU A 45 -1.20 5.85 -7.27
N TYR A 46 -2.34 5.99 -6.59
CA TYR A 46 -3.33 4.92 -6.44
C TYR A 46 -3.98 4.49 -7.76
N ASN A 47 -4.10 5.40 -8.74
CA ASN A 47 -4.62 5.07 -10.07
C ASN A 47 -3.54 4.50 -11.01
N GLY A 48 -2.28 4.38 -10.55
CA GLY A 48 -1.16 3.92 -11.36
C GLY A 48 -0.78 4.88 -12.48
N ALA A 49 -1.10 6.18 -12.35
CA ALA A 49 -0.79 7.21 -13.32
C ALA A 49 0.64 7.74 -13.12
N ALA A 50 1.64 6.86 -13.27
CA ALA A 50 3.02 7.13 -12.86
C ALA A 50 3.62 8.41 -13.46
N GLU A 51 3.44 8.65 -14.77
CA GLU A 51 3.95 9.86 -15.42
C GLU A 51 3.29 11.15 -14.91
N ILE A 52 2.01 11.07 -14.54
CA ILE A 52 1.28 12.20 -13.95
C ILE A 52 1.74 12.39 -12.50
N ALA A 53 1.95 11.32 -11.74
CA ALA A 53 2.51 11.41 -10.39
C ALA A 53 3.89 12.09 -10.40
N GLU A 54 4.79 11.71 -11.33
CA GLU A 54 6.08 12.38 -11.49
C GLU A 54 5.94 13.87 -11.83
N LEU A 55 4.99 14.22 -12.71
CA LEU A 55 4.70 15.62 -13.01
C LEU A 55 4.24 16.40 -11.77
N LEU A 56 3.40 15.79 -10.93
CA LEU A 56 2.81 16.45 -9.75
C LEU A 56 3.84 16.70 -8.63
N LYS A 57 4.90 15.90 -8.53
CA LYS A 57 5.99 16.11 -7.56
C LYS A 57 6.66 17.48 -7.70
N GLY A 58 6.60 18.10 -8.88
CA GLY A 58 7.19 19.42 -9.15
C GLY A 58 6.39 20.62 -8.64
N PHE A 59 5.16 20.43 -8.17
CA PHE A 59 4.27 21.55 -7.81
C PHE A 59 4.41 21.99 -6.35
N ARG A 60 4.84 21.09 -5.46
CA ARG A 60 5.10 21.39 -4.05
C ARG A 60 6.04 20.36 -3.43
N PRO A 61 6.73 20.68 -2.32
CA PRO A 61 7.44 19.69 -1.54
C PRO A 61 6.50 18.57 -1.08
N LEU A 62 7.00 17.34 -1.15
CA LEU A 62 6.29 16.17 -0.66
C LEU A 62 6.24 16.17 0.88
N ASP A 63 5.11 15.76 1.42
CA ASP A 63 5.00 15.35 2.82
C ASP A 63 5.54 13.93 3.02
N VAL A 64 5.51 13.40 4.24
CA VAL A 64 6.11 12.09 4.56
C VAL A 64 5.37 10.93 3.88
N PHE A 65 4.05 11.05 3.69
CA PHE A 65 3.21 10.02 3.11
C PHE A 65 3.44 9.94 1.60
N GLU A 66 3.47 11.09 0.94
CA GLU A 66 3.77 11.20 -0.49
C GLU A 66 5.19 10.78 -0.82
N ALA A 67 6.17 11.19 0.00
CA ALA A 67 7.57 10.79 -0.18
C ALA A 67 7.75 9.27 0.02
N ALA A 68 7.09 8.69 1.02
CA ALA A 68 7.10 7.25 1.25
C ALA A 68 6.49 6.49 0.08
N ALA A 69 5.30 6.89 -0.38
CA ALA A 69 4.60 6.29 -1.52
C ALA A 69 5.35 6.44 -2.85
N SER A 70 6.12 7.52 -3.01
CA SER A 70 6.89 7.85 -4.22
C SER A 70 8.29 7.22 -4.26
N ASN A 71 8.67 6.42 -3.25
CA ASN A 71 10.03 5.91 -3.06
C ASN A 71 11.12 6.99 -2.96
N ASP A 72 10.78 8.19 -2.46
CA ASP A 72 11.75 9.25 -2.18
C ASP A 72 12.37 9.09 -0.79
N ALA A 73 13.26 8.10 -0.68
CA ALA A 73 13.89 7.71 0.59
C ALA A 73 14.70 8.85 1.22
N HIS A 74 15.31 9.72 0.42
CA HIS A 74 16.05 10.88 0.91
C HIS A 74 15.12 11.90 1.57
N ARG A 75 13.99 12.22 0.92
CA ARG A 75 12.99 13.14 1.48
C ARG A 75 12.34 12.57 2.74
N VAL A 76 12.05 11.27 2.75
CA VAL A 76 11.58 10.56 3.95
C VAL A 76 12.57 10.73 5.10
N ALA A 77 13.86 10.44 4.88
CA ALA A 77 14.87 10.57 5.91
C ALA A 77 14.98 12.00 6.44
N ALA A 78 14.96 13.00 5.54
CA ALA A 78 15.02 14.41 5.92
C ALA A 78 13.80 14.85 6.77
N LEU A 79 12.59 14.43 6.37
CA LEU A 79 11.36 14.74 7.10
C LEU A 79 11.31 14.10 8.47
N VAL A 80 11.59 12.80 8.56
CA VAL A 80 11.58 12.06 9.83
C VAL A 80 12.70 12.53 10.76
N SER A 81 13.86 12.92 10.25
CA SER A 81 14.93 13.49 11.07
C SER A 81 14.54 14.83 11.67
N ALA A 82 13.76 15.64 10.95
CA ALA A 82 13.24 16.91 11.44
C ALA A 82 12.08 16.72 12.43
N ASP A 83 11.24 15.72 12.22
CA ASP A 83 10.13 15.36 13.10
C ASP A 83 9.95 13.83 13.21
N PRO A 84 10.54 13.19 14.23
CA PRO A 84 10.40 11.76 14.46
C PRO A 84 8.96 11.30 14.77
N ALA A 85 8.04 12.22 15.11
CA ALA A 85 6.63 11.87 15.30
C ALA A 85 5.95 11.44 13.99
N LEU A 86 6.54 11.75 12.83
CA LEU A 86 6.01 11.33 11.54
C LEU A 86 6.04 9.80 11.33
N LEU A 87 6.89 9.06 12.07
CA LEU A 87 6.94 7.60 12.02
C LEU A 87 5.65 6.93 12.52
N ARG A 88 4.91 7.60 13.41
CA ARG A 88 3.67 7.12 14.02
C ARG A 88 2.43 7.88 13.53
N ALA A 89 2.62 8.84 12.62
CA ALA A 89 1.52 9.62 12.06
C ALA A 89 0.70 8.77 11.08
N TYR A 90 -0.58 9.13 10.95
CA TYR A 90 -1.50 8.50 10.01
C TYR A 90 -1.93 9.48 8.92
N SER A 91 -1.99 8.99 7.68
CA SER A 91 -2.57 9.72 6.55
C SER A 91 -4.09 9.83 6.72
N VAL A 92 -4.73 10.58 5.81
CA VAL A 92 -6.20 10.70 5.75
C VAL A 92 -6.91 9.34 5.54
N ASP A 93 -6.22 8.35 4.97
CA ASP A 93 -6.72 6.98 4.78
C ASP A 93 -6.43 6.07 6.00
N GLY A 94 -5.88 6.63 7.08
CA GLY A 94 -5.53 5.90 8.29
C GLY A 94 -4.28 5.04 8.14
N TRP A 95 -3.33 5.40 7.26
CA TRP A 95 -2.11 4.61 7.01
C TRP A 95 -0.88 5.32 7.55
N THR A 96 0.07 4.57 8.12
CA THR A 96 1.41 5.13 8.38
C THR A 96 2.19 5.26 7.07
N ALA A 97 3.28 6.03 7.09
CA ALA A 97 4.20 6.09 5.95
C ALA A 97 4.74 4.69 5.56
N LEU A 98 4.93 3.79 6.54
CA LEU A 98 5.41 2.43 6.27
C LEU A 98 4.38 1.58 5.53
N HIS A 99 3.08 1.74 5.82
CA HIS A 99 2.01 1.09 5.05
C HIS A 99 2.02 1.53 3.59
N LEU A 100 2.14 2.85 3.35
CA LEU A 100 2.16 3.41 2.00
C LEU A 100 3.38 2.94 1.21
N ALA A 101 4.56 2.97 1.83
CA ALA A 101 5.77 2.45 1.21
C ALA A 101 5.63 0.95 0.86
N ALA A 102 5.03 0.16 1.75
CA ALA A 102 4.81 -1.26 1.52
C ALA A 102 3.84 -1.52 0.37
N PHE A 103 2.66 -0.90 0.38
CA PHE A 103 1.65 -1.08 -0.67
C PHE A 103 2.13 -0.62 -2.04
N MET A 104 2.89 0.47 -2.11
CA MET A 104 3.42 1.01 -3.35
C MET A 104 4.67 0.26 -3.85
N GLY A 105 5.21 -0.71 -3.09
CA GLY A 105 6.45 -1.38 -3.45
C GLY A 105 7.69 -0.48 -3.35
N ALA A 106 7.59 0.65 -2.65
CA ALA A 106 8.64 1.66 -2.49
C ALA A 106 9.73 1.17 -1.52
N ARG A 107 10.56 0.24 -2.01
CA ARG A 107 11.54 -0.51 -1.22
C ARG A 107 12.53 0.37 -0.45
N ASP A 108 13.04 1.44 -1.06
CA ASP A 108 14.07 2.26 -0.43
C ASP A 108 13.46 3.09 0.70
N SER A 109 12.30 3.69 0.47
CA SER A 109 11.53 4.36 1.53
C SER A 109 11.13 3.40 2.64
N LEU A 110 10.71 2.17 2.31
CA LEU A 110 10.40 1.12 3.28
C LEU A 110 11.59 0.84 4.20
N LEU A 111 12.77 0.58 3.62
CA LEU A 111 13.98 0.27 4.37
C LEU A 111 14.46 1.45 5.22
N VAL A 112 14.38 2.68 4.71
CA VAL A 112 14.70 3.89 5.47
C VAL A 112 13.74 4.06 6.65
N LEU A 113 12.43 3.90 6.45
CA LEU A 113 11.45 4.02 7.54
C LEU A 113 11.71 3.00 8.65
N ILE A 114 11.96 1.73 8.29
CA ILE A 114 12.29 0.68 9.25
C ILE A 114 13.60 1.01 9.98
N GLY A 115 14.64 1.41 9.25
CA GLY A 115 15.93 1.81 9.83
C GLY A 115 15.85 3.02 10.77
N LEU A 116 14.88 3.90 10.55
CA LEU A 116 14.58 5.05 11.42
C LEU A 116 13.66 4.71 12.61
N GLY A 117 13.20 3.46 12.72
CA GLY A 117 12.40 2.99 13.84
C GLY A 117 10.89 3.10 13.64
N ALA A 118 10.40 3.08 12.39
CA ALA A 118 8.98 2.84 12.14
C ALA A 118 8.57 1.48 12.72
N ASP A 119 7.41 1.45 13.38
CA ASP A 119 6.83 0.20 13.89
C ASP A 119 6.42 -0.70 12.71
N LEU A 120 7.11 -1.84 12.59
CA LEU A 120 6.95 -2.81 11.52
C LEU A 120 5.56 -3.44 11.51
N ASP A 121 4.91 -3.49 12.67
CA ASP A 121 3.60 -4.10 12.89
C ASP A 121 2.53 -3.06 13.24
N ALA A 122 2.78 -1.77 12.94
CA ALA A 122 1.80 -0.71 13.15
C ALA A 122 0.45 -1.09 12.54
N VAL A 123 -0.65 -0.86 13.25
CA VAL A 123 -1.99 -1.16 12.75
C VAL A 123 -2.60 0.09 12.14
N SER A 124 -3.11 -0.01 10.91
CA SER A 124 -3.79 1.08 10.22
C SER A 124 -5.08 1.52 10.94
N GLN A 125 -5.36 2.81 10.96
CA GLN A 125 -6.58 3.41 11.52
C GLN A 125 -7.73 3.50 10.50
N ASN A 126 -8.00 2.39 9.83
CA ASN A 126 -9.17 2.22 8.97
C ASN A 126 -9.78 0.83 9.23
N PRO A 127 -10.97 0.53 8.70
CA PRO A 127 -11.68 -0.72 8.99
C PRO A 127 -10.91 -2.00 8.61
N MET A 128 -9.88 -1.91 7.76
CA MET A 128 -9.07 -3.08 7.41
C MET A 128 -8.08 -3.47 8.50
N ALA A 129 -7.76 -2.58 9.46
CA ALA A 129 -6.84 -2.85 10.57
C ALA A 129 -5.58 -3.63 10.14
N ASN A 130 -5.01 -3.25 8.99
CA ASN A 130 -3.90 -3.95 8.35
C ASN A 130 -2.58 -3.54 9.00
N THR A 131 -1.56 -4.41 8.89
CA THR A 131 -0.15 -4.05 9.11
C THR A 131 0.52 -3.65 7.80
N PRO A 132 1.75 -3.08 7.82
CA PRO A 132 2.52 -2.85 6.60
C PRO A 132 2.73 -4.10 5.75
N MET A 133 2.85 -5.28 6.37
CA MET A 133 2.92 -6.54 5.62
C MET A 133 1.61 -6.85 4.89
N HIS A 134 0.45 -6.66 5.52
CA HIS A 134 -0.84 -6.81 4.85
C HIS A 134 -0.97 -5.83 3.66
N ALA A 135 -0.60 -4.56 3.87
CA ALA A 135 -0.58 -3.55 2.82
C ALA A 135 0.37 -3.93 1.67
N GLY A 136 1.57 -4.42 1.99
CA GLY A 136 2.53 -4.91 1.01
C GLY A 136 1.99 -6.05 0.15
N ILE A 137 1.38 -7.07 0.76
CA ILE A 137 0.77 -8.21 0.03
C ILE A 137 -0.37 -7.74 -0.89
N ALA A 138 -1.15 -6.76 -0.46
CA ALA A 138 -2.25 -6.20 -1.26
C ALA A 138 -1.75 -5.34 -2.44
N GLY A 139 -0.55 -4.77 -2.33
CA GLY A 139 0.11 -3.96 -3.34
C GLY A 139 0.55 -4.75 -4.58
N ALA A 140 0.90 -4.04 -5.65
CA ALA A 140 1.33 -4.63 -6.92
C ALA A 140 2.61 -5.48 -6.79
N ASP A 141 3.51 -5.08 -5.89
CA ASP A 141 4.81 -5.71 -5.66
C ASP A 141 4.81 -6.73 -4.50
N GLY A 142 3.62 -7.13 -4.03
CA GLY A 142 3.46 -7.88 -2.79
C GLY A 142 4.20 -9.21 -2.72
N GLU A 143 4.28 -9.96 -3.82
CA GLU A 143 5.01 -11.23 -3.88
C GLU A 143 6.52 -11.06 -3.61
N ARG A 144 7.09 -9.90 -3.96
CA ARG A 144 8.51 -9.58 -3.75
C ARG A 144 8.77 -8.90 -2.41
N LEU A 145 7.86 -8.05 -1.95
CA LEU A 145 8.08 -7.23 -0.75
C LEU A 145 7.72 -7.97 0.55
N ALA A 146 6.71 -8.85 0.53
CA ALA A 146 6.30 -9.57 1.74
C ALA A 146 7.42 -10.48 2.31
N PRO A 147 8.19 -11.24 1.50
CA PRO A 147 9.32 -12.02 2.02
C PRO A 147 10.39 -11.16 2.74
N LEU A 148 10.61 -9.92 2.27
CA LEU A 148 11.52 -8.98 2.92
C LEU A 148 10.98 -8.55 4.29
N LEU A 149 9.71 -8.17 4.39
CA LEU A 149 9.08 -7.80 5.67
C LEU A 149 9.10 -8.97 6.67
N ILE A 150 8.81 -10.19 6.20
CA ILE A 150 8.92 -11.40 7.03
C ILE A 150 10.37 -11.62 7.50
N ALA A 151 11.36 -11.42 6.63
CA ALA A 151 12.78 -11.55 7.01
C ALA A 151 13.24 -10.48 8.01
N LEU A 152 12.60 -9.31 8.01
CA LEU A 152 12.83 -8.23 8.97
C LEU A 152 12.06 -8.42 10.29
N GLY A 153 11.28 -9.51 10.42
CA GLY A 153 10.61 -9.88 11.67
C GLY A 153 9.16 -9.43 11.78
N ALA A 154 8.49 -9.08 10.67
CA ALA A 154 7.08 -8.70 10.71
C ALA A 154 6.21 -9.84 11.28
N ASN A 155 5.20 -9.48 12.08
CA ASN A 155 4.29 -10.42 12.69
C ASN A 155 3.36 -11.06 11.64
N ILE A 156 3.61 -12.34 11.33
CA ILE A 156 2.81 -13.09 10.36
C ILE A 156 1.41 -13.48 10.88
N GLN A 157 1.20 -13.42 12.19
CA GLN A 157 -0.01 -13.92 12.86
C GLN A 157 -1.05 -12.82 13.10
N HIS A 158 -0.77 -11.58 12.72
CA HIS A 158 -1.75 -10.51 12.84
C HIS A 158 -3.00 -10.84 12.03
N VAL A 159 -4.17 -10.59 12.65
CA VAL A 159 -5.48 -10.73 12.04
C VAL A 159 -6.04 -9.33 11.84
N GLY A 160 -6.13 -8.92 10.59
CA GLY A 160 -6.75 -7.66 10.19
C GLY A 160 -8.27 -7.69 10.30
N GLY A 161 -8.88 -6.61 9.82
CA GLY A 161 -10.32 -6.45 9.72
C GLY A 161 -10.97 -7.60 8.96
N SER A 162 -12.16 -7.99 9.40
CA SER A 162 -12.91 -9.13 8.87
C SER A 162 -12.21 -10.49 8.96
N GLY A 163 -11.31 -10.66 9.92
CA GLY A 163 -10.58 -11.92 10.14
C GLY A 163 -9.53 -12.22 9.07
N VAL A 164 -9.13 -11.22 8.28
CA VAL A 164 -8.18 -11.40 7.17
C VAL A 164 -6.76 -11.53 7.71
N THR A 165 -6.00 -12.52 7.20
CA THR A 165 -4.59 -12.74 7.56
C THR A 165 -3.70 -12.54 6.34
N ALA A 166 -2.38 -12.51 6.55
CA ALA A 166 -1.42 -12.49 5.46
C ALA A 166 -1.59 -13.69 4.50
N LEU A 167 -1.94 -14.87 5.03
CA LEU A 167 -2.18 -16.07 4.22
C LEU A 167 -3.43 -15.93 3.36
N HIS A 168 -4.51 -15.37 3.92
CA HIS A 168 -5.72 -15.04 3.15
C HIS A 168 -5.39 -14.09 1.99
N LEU A 169 -4.66 -13.00 2.24
CA LEU A 169 -4.29 -12.04 1.20
C LEU A 169 -3.41 -12.67 0.11
N ALA A 170 -2.37 -13.42 0.48
CA ALA A 170 -1.47 -14.09 -0.46
C ALA A 170 -2.21 -15.11 -1.33
N ALA A 171 -3.11 -15.90 -0.73
CA ALA A 171 -3.93 -16.87 -1.44
C ALA A 171 -4.89 -16.20 -2.43
N SER A 172 -5.49 -15.09 -2.00
CA SER A 172 -6.39 -14.27 -2.80
C SER A 172 -5.71 -13.63 -4.03
N ARG A 173 -4.37 -13.52 -3.99
CA ARG A 173 -3.52 -12.99 -5.05
C ARG A 173 -2.87 -14.08 -5.91
N GLY A 174 -2.98 -15.35 -5.51
CA GLY A 174 -2.34 -16.48 -6.19
C GLY A 174 -0.84 -16.61 -5.93
N PHE A 175 -0.31 -15.95 -4.89
CA PHE A 175 1.12 -15.94 -4.54
C PHE A 175 1.54 -17.26 -3.88
N THR A 176 1.58 -18.33 -4.67
CA THR A 176 1.81 -19.70 -4.19
C THR A 176 3.10 -19.85 -3.38
N ALA A 177 4.19 -19.21 -3.81
CA ALA A 177 5.45 -19.24 -3.09
C ALA A 177 5.36 -18.54 -1.73
N LEU A 178 4.66 -17.40 -1.67
CA LEU A 178 4.43 -16.68 -0.42
C LEU A 178 3.52 -17.45 0.53
N CYS A 179 2.47 -18.11 0.03
CA CYS A 179 1.62 -18.99 0.84
C CYS A 179 2.44 -20.09 1.52
N ARG A 180 3.32 -20.77 0.76
CA ARG A 180 4.22 -21.79 1.31
C ARG A 180 5.17 -21.20 2.35
N LEU A 181 5.73 -20.02 2.07
CA LEU A 181 6.59 -19.33 3.04
C LEU A 181 5.85 -19.04 4.34
N LEU A 182 4.64 -18.50 4.28
CA LEU A 182 3.83 -18.18 5.46
C LEU A 182 3.49 -19.45 6.26
N LEU A 183 3.08 -20.53 5.60
CA LEU A 183 2.84 -21.82 6.25
C LEU A 183 4.11 -22.37 6.91
N ASN A 184 5.25 -22.32 6.24
CA ASN A 184 6.55 -22.74 6.79
C ASN A 184 6.98 -21.89 8.00
N ARG A 185 6.43 -20.68 8.15
CA ARG A 185 6.66 -19.82 9.33
C ARG A 185 5.57 -19.95 10.40
N GLY A 186 4.62 -20.87 10.21
CA GLY A 186 3.61 -21.23 11.19
C GLY A 186 2.29 -20.45 11.07
N ALA A 187 2.01 -19.82 9.93
CA ALA A 187 0.67 -19.25 9.70
C ALA A 187 -0.41 -20.33 9.79
N ASP A 188 -1.51 -20.02 10.46
CA ASP A 188 -2.64 -20.96 10.59
C ASP A 188 -3.36 -21.13 9.25
N ARG A 189 -3.21 -22.33 8.66
CA ARG A 189 -3.87 -22.76 7.42
C ARG A 189 -5.39 -22.72 7.53
N ASN A 190 -5.92 -22.99 8.72
CA ASN A 190 -7.34 -23.18 8.98
C ASN A 190 -8.02 -21.92 9.54
N ALA A 191 -7.27 -20.81 9.67
CA ALA A 191 -7.85 -19.52 10.01
C ALA A 191 -9.00 -19.20 9.05
N ARG A 192 -10.07 -18.60 9.58
CA ARG A 192 -11.26 -18.24 8.82
C ARG A 192 -11.50 -16.74 8.92
N THR A 193 -11.88 -16.13 7.79
CA THR A 193 -12.44 -14.78 7.77
C THR A 193 -13.80 -14.74 8.47
N GLU A 194 -14.35 -13.55 8.69
CA GLU A 194 -15.71 -13.38 9.22
C GLU A 194 -16.78 -14.05 8.35
N ASP A 195 -16.55 -14.13 7.03
CA ASP A 195 -17.41 -14.88 6.10
C ASP A 195 -17.20 -16.41 6.16
N GLY A 196 -16.38 -16.88 7.09
CA GLY A 196 -16.10 -18.29 7.31
C GLY A 196 -15.16 -18.93 6.28
N LYS A 197 -14.43 -18.15 5.48
CA LYS A 197 -13.56 -18.68 4.42
C LYS A 197 -12.12 -18.84 4.87
N THR A 198 -11.52 -19.97 4.51
CA THR A 198 -10.08 -20.25 4.62
C THR A 198 -9.31 -19.67 3.43
N ALA A 199 -7.98 -19.63 3.53
CA ALA A 199 -7.11 -19.20 2.43
C ALA A 199 -7.27 -20.06 1.17
N ALA A 200 -7.42 -21.38 1.30
CA ALA A 200 -7.61 -22.28 0.16
C ALA A 200 -8.94 -22.01 -0.57
N GLU A 201 -10.02 -21.78 0.17
CA GLU A 201 -11.34 -21.42 -0.39
C GLU A 201 -11.26 -20.07 -1.11
N ILE A 202 -10.62 -19.06 -0.52
CA ILE A 202 -10.41 -17.76 -1.18
C ILE A 202 -9.60 -17.89 -2.48
N ALA A 203 -8.52 -18.70 -2.48
CA ALA A 203 -7.75 -18.95 -3.70
C ALA A 203 -8.62 -19.60 -4.79
N ARG A 204 -9.47 -20.56 -4.43
CA ARG A 204 -10.38 -21.24 -5.35
C ARG A 204 -11.41 -20.27 -5.94
N ASP A 205 -12.04 -19.43 -5.10
CA ASP A 205 -13.01 -18.42 -5.53
C ASP A 205 -12.40 -17.38 -6.49
N ARG A 206 -11.10 -17.09 -6.32
CA ARG A 206 -10.32 -16.19 -7.19
C ARG A 206 -9.77 -16.89 -8.44
N GLY A 207 -10.00 -18.19 -8.62
CA GLY A 207 -9.51 -18.98 -9.76
C GLY A 207 -8.05 -19.44 -9.65
N HIS A 208 -7.39 -19.25 -8.50
CA HIS A 208 -6.01 -19.65 -8.23
C HIS A 208 -5.91 -21.11 -7.79
N LEU A 209 -6.36 -22.05 -8.65
CA LEU A 209 -6.48 -23.48 -8.31
C LEU A 209 -5.16 -24.13 -7.88
N GLY A 210 -4.03 -23.74 -8.49
CA GLY A 210 -2.70 -24.22 -8.08
C GLY A 210 -2.31 -23.77 -6.67
N THR A 211 -2.68 -22.55 -6.29
CA THR A 211 -2.47 -22.03 -4.93
C THR A 211 -3.40 -22.72 -3.93
N ALA A 212 -4.67 -22.93 -4.28
CA ALA A 212 -5.62 -23.66 -3.44
C ALA A 212 -5.12 -25.09 -3.16
N ALA A 213 -4.69 -25.82 -4.19
CA ALA A 213 -4.12 -27.15 -4.02
C ALA A 213 -2.86 -27.12 -3.14
N ALA A 214 -1.96 -26.14 -3.33
CA ALA A 214 -0.76 -26.01 -2.51
C ALA A 214 -1.05 -25.70 -1.03
N LEU A 215 -2.20 -25.12 -0.71
CA LEU A 215 -2.65 -24.84 0.66
C LEU A 215 -3.34 -26.04 1.32
N GLU A 216 -3.77 -27.03 0.54
CA GLU A 216 -4.47 -28.23 1.02
C GLU A 216 -3.53 -29.43 1.22
N LEU A 217 -2.31 -29.37 0.68
CA LEU A 217 -1.30 -30.43 0.80
C LEU A 217 -0.46 -30.30 2.08
N ASP A 218 -0.24 -31.42 2.77
CA ASP A 218 0.58 -31.53 3.99
C ASP A 218 2.09 -31.42 3.72
#